data_AF-A0A1X7TUW7-F1
#
_entry.id   AF-A0A1X7TUW7-F1
#
_cell.length_a   1.000
_cell.length_b   1.000
_cell.length_c   1.000
_cell.angle_alpha   90.00
_cell.angle_beta   90.00
_cell.angle_gamma   90.00
#
_symmetry.space_group_name_H-M   'P 1'
#
loop_
_entity.id
_entity.type
_entity.pdbx_description
1 polymer ?
#
loop_
_entity_poly.entity_id
_entity_poly.type
_entity_poly.pdbx_seq_one_letter_code
_entity_poly.pdbx_strand_id
1 'polypeptide(L)' 'MALFTPLCVSVDGMLGPKASCFLKQLSERLAYKWESNYGTIMSWVRTRITFAIIRALILCLSGSRTKW' A
#
# COMPACT_ATOMS: atom_id res chain seq x y z
N MET A 1 7.11 -16.52 15.74
CA MET A 1 8.17 -15.93 14.90
C MET A 1 7.52 -14.99 13.89
N ALA A 2 7.64 -13.68 14.03
CA ALA A 2 7.10 -12.74 13.06
C ALA A 2 8.14 -12.49 11.97
N LEU A 3 7.90 -12.98 10.75
CA LEU A 3 8.77 -12.71 9.60
C LEU A 3 8.35 -11.39 8.96
N PHE A 4 9.28 -10.45 8.85
CA PHE A 4 9.05 -9.19 8.15
C PHE A 4 8.73 -9.48 6.67
N THR A 5 7.58 -8.98 6.20
CA THR A 5 7.17 -9.09 4.80
C THR A 5 7.14 -7.69 4.20
N PRO A 6 8.12 -7.29 3.38
CA PRO A 6 8.10 -5.98 2.76
C PRO A 6 6.93 -5.87 1.77
N LEU A 7 6.31 -4.69 1.74
CA LEU A 7 5.34 -4.35 0.71
C LEU A 7 6.10 -3.92 -0.55
N CYS A 8 6.24 -4.83 -1.52
CA CYS A 8 6.87 -4.55 -2.81
C CYS A 8 5.83 -4.33 -3.90
N VAL A 9 6.08 -3.34 -4.76
CA VAL A 9 5.24 -2.96 -5.90
C VAL A 9 6.15 -2.76 -7.11
N SER A 10 5.69 -3.15 -8.30
CA SER A 10 6.42 -2.88 -9.53
C SER A 10 6.41 -1.37 -9.87
N VAL A 11 7.29 -0.96 -10.77
CA VAL A 11 7.37 0.43 -11.26
C VAL A 11 6.09 0.89 -11.96
N ASP A 12 5.39 -0.06 -12.60
CA ASP A 12 4.07 0.08 -13.22
C ASP A 12 2.91 0.06 -12.21
N GLY A 13 3.18 -0.12 -10.91
CA GLY A 13 2.18 -0.08 -9.85
C GLY A 13 1.45 -1.41 -9.62
N MET A 14 1.84 -2.49 -10.29
CA MET A 14 1.28 -3.81 -10.05
C MET A 14 1.73 -4.42 -8.72
N LEU A 15 0.80 -5.12 -8.09
CA LEU A 15 0.99 -5.76 -6.79
C LEU A 15 1.23 -7.25 -6.98
N GLY A 16 2.34 -7.74 -6.43
CA GLY A 16 2.59 -9.17 -6.37
C GLY A 16 1.60 -9.91 -5.44
N PRO A 17 1.61 -11.25 -5.44
CA PRO A 17 0.68 -12.06 -4.63
C PRO A 17 0.75 -11.76 -3.13
N LYS A 18 1.96 -11.60 -2.58
CA LYS A 18 2.17 -11.28 -1.16
C LYS A 18 1.62 -9.90 -0.79
N ALA A 19 1.87 -8.89 -1.63
CA ALA A 19 1.36 -7.54 -1.45
C ALA A 19 -0.17 -7.51 -1.52
N SER A 20 -0.76 -8.23 -2.48
CA SER A 20 -2.22 -8.34 -2.62
C SER A 20 -2.87 -9.03 -1.42
N CYS A 21 -2.26 -10.10 -0.90
CA CYS A 21 -2.70 -10.78 0.32
C CYS A 21 -2.64 -9.84 1.53
N PHE A 22 -1.55 -9.08 1.66
CA PHE A 22 -1.41 -8.06 2.70
C PHE A 22 -2.52 -7.01 2.63
N LEU A 23 -2.85 -6.50 1.43
CA LEU A 23 -3.95 -5.54 1.27
C LEU A 23 -5.30 -6.11 1.69
N LYS A 24 -5.58 -7.36 1.33
CA LYS A 24 -6.82 -8.06 1.73
C LYS A 24 -6.91 -8.18 3.25
N GLN A 25 -5.85 -8.63 3.91
CA GLN A 25 -5.84 -8.74 5.37
C GLN A 25 -5.98 -7.38 6.05
N LEU A 26 -5.34 -6.35 5.50
CA LEU A 26 -5.43 -4.99 6.01
C LEU A 26 -6.86 -4.45 5.90
N SER A 27 -7.51 -4.63 4.74
CA SER A 27 -8.88 -4.15 4.53
C SER A 27 -9.91 -4.93 5.32
N GLU A 28 -9.75 -6.25 5.51
CA GLU A 28 -10.59 -7.05 6.41
C GLU A 28 -10.52 -6.52 7.86
N ARG A 29 -9.30 -6.28 8.36
CA ARG A 29 -9.10 -5.77 9.72
C ARG A 29 -9.65 -4.35 9.91
N LEU A 30 -9.47 -3.47 8.91
CA LEU A 30 -10.04 -2.12 8.95
C LEU A 30 -11.56 -2.14 8.86
N ALA A 31 -12.13 -2.97 7.99
CA ALA A 31 -13.58 -3.11 7.84
C ALA A 31 -14.23 -3.58 9.15
N TYR A 32 -13.61 -4.55 9.82
CA TYR A 32 -14.03 -4.99 11.14
C TYR A 32 -13.91 -3.88 12.19
N LYS A 33 -12.76 -3.18 12.23
CA LYS A 33 -12.52 -2.10 13.21
C LYS A 33 -13.46 -0.91 13.05
N TRP A 34 -13.87 -0.60 11.82
CA TRP A 34 -14.66 0.58 11.49
C TRP A 34 -16.13 0.25 11.18
N GLU A 35 -16.56 -0.99 11.44
CA GLU A 35 -17.92 -1.48 11.18
C GLU A 35 -18.44 -1.07 9.79
N SER A 36 -17.55 -1.17 8.79
CA SER A 36 -17.77 -0.65 7.44
C SER A 36 -17.71 -1.77 6.42
N ASN A 37 -18.35 -1.55 5.27
CA ASN A 37 -18.36 -2.54 4.19
C ASN A 37 -16.94 -2.79 3.65
N TYR A 38 -16.54 -4.06 3.59
CA TYR A 38 -15.22 -4.49 3.11
C TYR A 38 -14.88 -3.91 1.72
N GLY A 39 -15.83 -3.91 0.77
CA GLY A 39 -15.58 -3.40 -0.57
C GLY A 39 -15.22 -1.90 -0.59
N THR A 40 -15.87 -1.11 0.26
CA THR A 40 -15.60 0.32 0.42
C THR A 40 -14.21 0.53 1.03
N ILE A 41 -13.89 -0.21 2.10
CA ILE A 41 -12.58 -0.14 2.76
C ILE A 41 -11.47 -0.62 1.84
N MET A 42 -11.66 -1.69 1.09
CA MET A 42 -10.67 -2.20 0.15
C MET A 42 -10.36 -1.18 -0.96
N SER A 43 -11.39 -0.52 -1.49
CA SER A 43 -11.22 0.57 -2.45
C SER A 43 -10.44 1.73 -1.83
N TRP A 44 -10.80 2.15 -0.62
CA TRP A 44 -10.12 3.22 0.11
C TRP A 44 -8.64 2.90 0.39
N VAL A 45 -8.35 1.68 0.85
CA VAL A 45 -6.98 1.19 1.10
C VAL A 45 -6.15 1.20 -0.18
N ARG A 46 -6.70 0.68 -1.29
CA ARG A 46 -6.03 0.69 -2.59
C ARG A 46 -5.69 2.11 -3.02
N THR A 47 -6.66 3.03 -2.98
CA THR A 47 -6.43 4.44 -3.32
C THR A 47 -5.30 5.04 -2.48
N ARG A 48 -5.34 4.87 -1.15
CA ARG A 48 -4.29 5.38 -0.25
C ARG A 48 -2.90 4.87 -0.61
N ILE A 49 -2.79 3.58 -0.94
CA ILE A 49 -1.51 2.95 -1.26
C ILE A 49 -1.02 3.39 -2.64
N THR A 50 -1.89 3.49 -3.64
CA THR A 50 -1.53 4.04 -4.95
C THR A 50 -0.98 5.47 -4.82
N PHE A 51 -1.62 6.33 -4.04
CA PHE A 51 -1.08 7.68 -3.78
C PHE A 51 0.29 7.64 -3.09
N ALA A 52 0.51 6.75 -2.14
CA ALA A 52 1.81 6.59 -1.49
C ALA A 52 2.90 6.12 -2.48
N ILE A 53 2.57 5.18 -3.37
CA ILE A 53 3.46 4.69 -4.42
C ILE A 53 3.83 5.82 -5.38
N ILE A 54 2.84 6.58 -5.87
CA ILE A 54 3.08 7.72 -6.77
C ILE A 54 4.03 8.73 -6.11
N ARG A 55 3.82 9.05 -4.84
CA ARG A 55 4.71 9.96 -4.09
C ARG A 55 6.11 9.40 -3.97
N ALA A 56 6.24 8.11 -3.67
CA ALA A 56 7.54 7.44 -3.61
C ALA A 56 8.25 7.47 -4.98
N LEU A 57 7.54 7.19 -6.07
CA LEU A 57 8.07 7.27 -7.43
C LEU A 57 8.53 8.68 -7.79
N ILE A 58 7.72 9.70 -7.49
CA ILE A 58 8.09 11.11 -7.72
C ILE A 58 9.37 11.45 -6.93
N LEU A 59 9.47 11.04 -5.67
CA LEU A 59 10.67 11.25 -4.85
C LEU A 59 11.90 10.52 -5.42
N CYS A 60 11.73 9.26 -5.86
CA CYS A 60 12.81 8.50 -6.50
C CYS A 60 13.31 9.18 -7.78
N LEU A 61 12.41 9.72 -8.60
CA LEU A 61 12.76 10.38 -9.86
C LEU A 61 13.35 11.78 -9.65
N SER A 62 12.84 12.53 -8.68
CA SER A 62 13.28 13.92 -8.41
C SER A 62 14.55 14.01 -7.56
N GLY A 63 15.05 12.89 -7.04
CA GLY A 63 16.22 12.83 -6.16
C GLY A 63 15.92 13.34 -4.76
N SER A 64 16.78 13.00 -3.79
CA SER A 64 16.61 13.53 -2.43
C SER A 64 17.01 15.02 -2.43
N ARG A 65 16.09 15.89 -2.00
CA ARG A 65 16.38 17.32 -1.78
C ARG A 65 17.11 17.53 -0.45
N THR A 66 17.96 16.60 -0.06
CA THR A 66 18.77 16.72 1.15
C THR A 66 19.94 17.63 0.82
N LYS A 67 19.93 18.86 1.34
CA LYS A 67 21.13 19.70 1.36
C LYS A 67 22.09 19.08 2.38
N TRP A 68 23.26 18.70 1.90
CA TRP A 68 24.40 18.30 2.72
C TRP A 68 24.88 19.46 3.58
#